data_AF-A0A1V3X4Z2-F1
#
_entry.id   AF-A0A1V3X4Z2-F1
#
_cell.length_a   1.000
_cell.length_b   1.000
_cell.length_c   1.000
_cell.angle_alpha   90.00
_cell.angle_beta   90.00
_cell.angle_gamma   90.00
#
_symmetry.space_group_name_H-M   'P 1'
#
loop_
_entity.id
_entity.type
_entity.pdbx_description
1 polymer ?
#
loop_
_entity_poly.entity_id
_entity_poly.type
_entity_poly.pdbx_seq_one_letter_code
_entity_poly.pdbx_strand_id
1 'polypeptide(L)'
;MLYDFVNNEALPGTDLDPDSFWAGVDKVVTDLTPQNQELLKIRDELQAQIDKWHRHRVIEPWTPRPTGSSSPTSDICCPNPKISPSPPQASTTRSPRRPARNWWCPYSTRALR
;
A
#
# COMPACT_ATOMS: atom_id res chain seq x y z
N MET A 1 -23.45 -16.92 8.89
CA MET A 1 -23.24 -16.40 7.51
C MET A 1 -21.77 -16.46 7.10
N LEU A 2 -20.86 -15.61 7.59
CA LEU A 2 -19.43 -15.71 7.21
C LEU A 2 -18.74 -16.95 7.80
N TYR A 3 -19.01 -17.27 9.07
CA TYR A 3 -18.46 -18.46 9.74
C TYR A 3 -18.85 -19.76 9.00
N ASP A 4 -20.14 -19.90 8.68
CA ASP A 4 -20.67 -21.08 7.99
C ASP A 4 -20.12 -21.20 6.56
N PHE A 5 -19.95 -20.08 5.85
CA PHE A 5 -19.33 -20.07 4.52
C PHE A 5 -17.87 -20.55 4.58
N VAL A 6 -17.08 -20.02 5.52
CA VAL A 6 -15.67 -20.41 5.63
C VAL A 6 -15.54 -21.88 5.97
N ASN A 7 -16.33 -22.39 6.93
CA ASN A 7 -16.23 -23.78 7.35
C ASN A 7 -16.79 -24.78 6.34
N ASN A 8 -17.86 -24.44 5.63
CA ASN A 8 -18.55 -25.38 4.74
C ASN A 8 -18.17 -25.27 3.26
N GLU A 9 -17.61 -24.13 2.82
CA GLU A 9 -17.27 -23.90 1.41
C GLU A 9 -15.78 -23.61 1.17
N ALA A 10 -15.08 -22.96 2.10
CA ALA A 10 -13.69 -22.51 1.87
C ALA A 10 -12.61 -23.45 2.45
N LEU A 11 -12.86 -24.04 3.62
CA LEU A 11 -11.92 -24.96 4.29
C LEU A 11 -11.93 -26.41 3.76
N PRO A 12 -13.03 -26.96 3.19
CA PRO A 12 -13.00 -28.31 2.66
C PRO A 12 -11.99 -28.45 1.51
N GLY A 13 -11.01 -29.36 1.66
CA GLY A 13 -9.99 -29.64 0.65
C GLY A 13 -8.65 -28.92 0.85
N THR A 14 -8.48 -28.14 1.92
CA THR A 14 -7.20 -27.49 2.26
C THR A 14 -6.41 -28.22 3.36
N ASP A 15 -6.91 -29.35 3.88
CA ASP A 15 -6.36 -30.11 5.01
C ASP A 15 -6.13 -29.28 6.28
N LEU A 16 -6.88 -28.18 6.46
CA LEU A 16 -6.79 -27.30 7.61
C LEU A 16 -7.90 -27.62 8.62
N ASP A 17 -7.52 -27.69 9.89
CA ASP A 17 -8.46 -27.79 11.00
C ASP A 17 -9.16 -26.43 11.23
N PRO A 18 -10.50 -26.38 11.26
CA PRO A 18 -11.26 -25.14 11.44
C PRO A 18 -10.91 -24.40 12.74
N ASP A 19 -10.75 -25.11 13.86
CA ASP A 19 -10.45 -24.50 15.15
C ASP A 19 -9.06 -23.84 15.14
N SER A 20 -8.07 -24.52 14.55
CA SER A 20 -6.72 -24.00 14.35
C SER A 20 -6.69 -22.80 13.40
N PHE A 21 -7.51 -22.80 12.35
CA PHE A 21 -7.64 -21.68 11.42
C PHE A 21 -8.18 -20.43 12.13
N TRP A 22 -9.29 -20.55 12.87
CA TRP A 22 -9.90 -19.42 13.57
C TRP A 22 -9.02 -18.89 14.70
N ALA A 23 -8.32 -19.77 15.44
CA ALA A 23 -7.32 -19.35 16.43
C ALA A 23 -6.16 -18.56 15.78
N GLY A 24 -5.73 -18.97 14.57
CA GLY A 24 -4.72 -18.26 13.80
C GLY A 24 -5.20 -16.88 13.32
N VAL A 25 -6.45 -16.80 12.84
CA VAL A 25 -7.06 -15.54 12.41
C VAL A 25 -7.17 -14.56 13.58
N ASP A 26 -7.69 -15.01 14.73
CA ASP A 26 -7.82 -14.18 15.94
C ASP A 26 -6.48 -13.59 16.38
N LYS A 27 -5.44 -14.43 16.40
CA LYS A 27 -4.08 -14.00 16.74
C LYS A 27 -3.54 -12.96 15.76
N VAL A 28 -3.62 -13.22 14.45
CA VAL A 28 -3.12 -12.30 13.41
C VAL A 28 -3.87 -10.97 13.45
N VAL A 29 -5.19 -11.00 13.62
CA VAL A 29 -6.00 -9.79 13.75
C VAL A 29 -5.58 -9.00 14.98
N THR A 30 -5.43 -9.66 16.13
CA THR A 30 -5.02 -9.01 17.38
C THR A 30 -3.64 -8.37 17.27
N ASP A 31 -2.69 -9.06 16.65
CA ASP A 31 -1.30 -8.59 16.50
C ASP A 31 -1.18 -7.44 15.49
N LEU A 32 -1.90 -7.50 14.37
CA LEU A 32 -1.76 -6.53 13.27
C LEU A 32 -2.72 -5.34 13.34
N THR A 33 -3.82 -5.44 14.09
CA THR A 33 -4.76 -4.32 14.29
C THR A 33 -4.09 -3.05 14.80
N PRO A 34 -3.28 -3.07 15.88
CA PRO A 34 -2.68 -1.83 16.39
C PRO A 34 -1.72 -1.19 15.38
N GLN A 35 -0.95 -2.01 14.65
CA GLN A 35 -0.04 -1.50 13.61
C GLN A 35 -0.81 -0.89 12.44
N ASN A 36 -1.91 -1.51 11.99
CA ASN A 36 -2.71 -0.98 10.91
C ASN A 36 -3.39 0.34 11.31
N GLN A 37 -3.88 0.45 12.55
CA GLN A 37 -4.41 1.70 13.08
C GLN A 37 -3.37 2.82 13.11
N GLU A 38 -2.13 2.52 13.49
CA GLU A 38 -1.04 3.49 13.48
C GLU A 38 -0.72 3.97 12.05
N LEU A 39 -0.69 3.06 11.08
CA LEU A 39 -0.48 3.42 9.67
C LEU A 39 -1.61 4.29 9.12
N LEU A 40 -2.85 4.07 9.55
CA LEU A 40 -3.98 4.93 9.18
C LEU A 40 -3.85 6.33 9.78
N LYS A 41 -3.42 6.46 11.03
CA LYS A 41 -3.14 7.78 11.63
C LYS A 41 -2.06 8.54 10.87
N ILE A 42 -0.97 7.86 10.52
CA ILE A 42 0.10 8.47 9.71
C ILE A 42 -0.45 8.97 8.37
N ARG A 43 -1.32 8.17 7.72
CA ARG A 43 -1.99 8.60 6.49
C ARG A 43 -2.81 9.87 6.69
N ASP A 44 -3.58 9.96 7.77
CA ASP A 44 -4.42 11.12 8.07
C ASP A 44 -3.58 12.37 8.39
N GLU A 45 -2.48 12.21 9.13
CA GLU A 45 -1.54 13.30 9.42
C GLU A 45 -0.89 13.86 8.15
N LEU A 46 -0.47 12.97 7.24
CA LEU A 46 0.07 13.37 5.94
C LEU A 46 -0.97 14.11 5.10
N GLN A 47 -2.21 13.61 5.06
CA GLN A 47 -3.30 14.26 4.34
C GLN A 47 -3.62 15.65 4.93
N ALA A 48 -3.66 15.79 6.25
CA ALA A 48 -3.90 17.07 6.91
C ALA A 48 -2.80 18.11 6.60
N GLN A 49 -1.54 17.68 6.52
CA GLN A 49 -0.41 18.52 6.13
C GLN A 49 -0.53 18.98 4.67
N ILE A 50 -0.87 18.06 3.76
CA ILE A 50 -1.13 18.35 2.34
C ILE A 50 -2.27 19.36 2.23
N ASP A 51 -3.40 19.11 2.89
CA ASP A 51 -4.57 19.98 2.85
C ASP A 51 -4.26 21.38 3.40
N LYS A 52 -3.52 21.47 4.51
CA LYS A 52 -3.08 22.76 5.07
C LYS A 52 -2.20 23.52 4.08
N TRP A 53 -1.26 22.83 3.44
CA TRP A 53 -0.40 23.40 2.42
C TRP A 53 -1.21 23.93 1.24
N HIS A 54 -2.20 23.17 0.77
CA HIS A 54 -3.08 23.57 -0.34
C HIS A 54 -4.00 24.74 0.04
N ARG A 55 -4.55 24.79 1.27
CA ARG A 55 -5.40 25.90 1.72
C ARG A 55 -4.66 27.23 1.83
N HIS A 56 -3.36 27.20 2.13
CA HIS A 56 -2.54 28.40 2.30
C HIS A 56 -1.96 28.92 0.97
N ARG A 57 -2.21 28.23 -0.16
CA ARG A 57 -1.71 28.60 -1.49
C ARG A 57 -2.86 28.72 -2.49
N VAL A 58 -2.83 29.76 -3.32
CA VAL A 58 -3.73 29.85 -4.46
C VAL A 58 -3.39 28.70 -5.41
N ILE A 59 -4.40 27.92 -5.82
CA ILE A 59 -4.24 26.83 -6.77
C ILE A 59 -3.89 27.47 -8.12
N GLU A 60 -2.61 27.45 -8.47
CA GLU A 60 -2.22 27.65 -9.86
C GLU A 60 -2.77 26.49 -10.69
N PRO A 61 -3.29 26.75 -11.90
CA PRO A 61 -3.75 25.70 -12.78
C PRO A 61 -2.62 24.68 -12.99
N TRP A 62 -2.96 23.40 -12.88
CA TRP A 62 -1.98 22.32 -13.06
C TRP A 62 -1.30 22.48 -14.42
N THR A 63 0.00 22.77 -14.39
CA THR A 63 0.88 22.74 -15.56
C THR A 63 1.93 21.65 -15.32
N PRO A 64 2.22 20.79 -16.32
CA PRO A 64 3.23 19.76 -16.14
C PRO A 64 4.58 20.41 -15.87
N ARG A 65 5.17 20.05 -14.73
CA ARG A 65 6.44 20.64 -14.30
C ARG A 65 7.60 20.16 -15.18
N PRO A 66 8.57 21.02 -15.55
CA PRO A 66 9.78 20.58 -16.23
C PRO A 66 10.50 19.45 -15.48
N THR A 67 10.96 18.44 -16.23
CA THR A 67 11.66 17.26 -15.70
C THR A 67 12.86 17.67 -14.86
N GLY A 68 12.90 17.24 -13.59
CA GLY A 68 14.01 17.52 -12.66
C GLY A 68 13.73 18.58 -11.59
N SER A 69 12.53 19.16 -11.53
CA SER A 69 12.17 20.14 -10.49
C SER A 69 11.32 19.52 -9.38
N SER A 70 11.79 19.64 -8.13
CA SER A 70 11.16 19.08 -6.93
C SER A 70 9.85 19.80 -6.57
N SER A 71 8.91 19.06 -5.98
CA SER A 71 7.63 19.65 -5.57
C SER A 71 7.77 20.29 -4.20
N PRO A 72 7.20 21.48 -3.93
CA PRO A 72 7.20 22.00 -2.57
C PRO A 72 6.38 21.12 -1.59
N THR A 73 5.64 20.13 -2.10
CA THR A 73 4.95 19.08 -1.34
C THR A 73 5.69 17.74 -1.29
N SER A 74 6.81 17.55 -2.03
CA SER A 74 7.52 16.26 -2.07
C SER A 74 8.07 15.86 -0.71
N ASP A 75 8.47 16.84 0.10
CA ASP A 75 9.03 16.62 1.43
C ASP A 75 7.95 16.23 2.44
N ILE A 76 6.69 16.61 2.18
CA ILE A 76 5.52 16.18 2.98
C ILE A 76 5.12 14.76 2.59
N CYS A 77 5.05 14.45 1.29
CA CYS A 77 4.56 13.15 0.82
C CYS A 77 5.59 12.01 0.94
N CYS A 78 6.89 12.33 0.86
CA CYS A 78 7.99 11.38 0.95
C CYS A 78 9.03 11.86 2.01
N PRO A 79 8.68 11.87 3.30
CA PRO A 79 9.52 12.45 4.36
C PRO A 79 10.80 11.65 4.64
N ASN A 80 10.92 10.42 4.11
CA ASN A 80 12.11 9.58 4.30
C ASN A 80 12.90 9.37 2.99
N PRO A 81 13.81 10.29 2.62
CA PRO A 81 14.60 10.19 1.41
C PRO A 81 15.73 9.13 1.47
N LYS A 82 15.94 8.49 2.63
CA LYS A 82 17.07 7.59 2.89
C LYS A 82 16.78 6.12 2.60
N ILE A 83 15.53 5.75 2.33
CA ILE A 83 15.18 4.41 1.84
C ILE A 83 15.12 4.47 0.31
N SER A 84 16.28 4.71 -0.31
CA SER A 84 16.52 4.25 -1.68
C SER A 84 17.26 2.94 -1.55
N PRO A 85 16.57 1.81 -1.28
CA PRO A 85 17.23 0.53 -1.35
C PRO A 85 17.74 0.37 -2.79
N SER A 86 18.93 -0.19 -2.95
CA SER A 86 19.37 -0.76 -4.22
C SER A 86 18.22 -1.56 -4.83
N PRO A 87 18.09 -1.64 -6.16
CA PRO A 87 16.95 -2.31 -6.82
C PRO A 87 16.67 -3.65 -6.13
N PRO A 88 15.48 -3.85 -5.52
CA PRO A 88 15.22 -5.04 -4.74
C PRO A 88 15.29 -6.26 -5.66
N GLN A 89 16.16 -7.21 -5.33
CA GLN A 89 16.22 -8.49 -6.02
C GLN A 89 15.10 -9.38 -5.44
N ALA A 90 14.00 -9.51 -6.18
CA ALA A 90 12.91 -10.40 -5.77
C ALA A 90 13.34 -11.88 -5.91
N SER A 91 13.21 -12.65 -4.84
CA SER A 91 13.58 -14.07 -4.76
C SER A 91 12.40 -15.02 -5.04
N THR A 92 11.31 -14.53 -5.64
CA THR A 92 10.08 -15.32 -5.86
C THR A 92 10.29 -16.39 -6.95
N THR A 93 10.34 -17.66 -6.55
CA THR A 93 10.62 -18.80 -7.44
C THR A 93 9.49 -19.14 -8.42
N ARG A 94 8.23 -18.73 -8.15
CA ARG A 94 7.06 -19.09 -8.99
C ARG A 94 6.08 -17.94 -9.09
N SER A 95 6.37 -16.96 -9.96
CA SER A 95 5.39 -15.94 -10.38
C SER A 95 4.78 -16.34 -11.73
N PRO A 96 3.46 -16.61 -11.83
CA PRO A 96 2.79 -16.72 -13.12
C PRO A 96 3.06 -15.45 -13.94
N ARG A 97 3.39 -15.56 -15.23
CA ARG A 97 3.67 -14.40 -16.08
C ARG A 97 2.39 -13.57 -16.29
N ARG A 98 2.16 -12.60 -15.40
CA ARG A 98 1.62 -11.25 -15.66
C ARG A 98 1.45 -10.48 -14.33
N PRO A 99 2.51 -9.87 -13.77
CA PRO A 99 2.33 -8.71 -12.91
C PRO A 99 2.16 -7.49 -13.81
N ALA A 100 1.01 -7.37 -14.48
CA ALA A 100 0.71 -6.26 -15.38
C ALA A 100 -0.53 -5.51 -14.90
N ARG A 101 -0.31 -4.68 -13.88
CA ARG A 101 -0.97 -3.41 -13.54
C ARG A 101 -0.55 -3.09 -12.11
N ASN A 102 0.48 -2.27 -11.99
CA ASN A 102 0.80 -1.55 -10.77
C ASN A 102 -0.30 -0.49 -10.55
N TRP A 103 -1.36 -0.87 -9.84
CA TRP A 103 -2.50 0.00 -9.48
C TRP A 103 -2.06 1.31 -8.79
N TRP A 104 -0.86 1.34 -8.23
CA TRP A 104 -0.30 2.45 -7.49
C TRP A 104 0.46 3.50 -8.34
N CYS A 105 0.78 3.24 -9.61
CA CYS A 105 1.53 4.16 -10.47
C CYS A 105 0.84 4.37 -11.83
N PRO A 106 -0.15 5.26 -11.95
CA PRO A 106 -0.75 5.57 -13.25
C PRO A 106 0.20 6.28 -14.24
N TYR A 107 1.37 6.77 -13.79
CA TYR A 107 2.34 7.51 -14.61
C TYR A 107 3.73 6.86 -14.75
N SER A 108 3.87 5.55 -14.50
CA SER A 108 5.10 4.87 -14.95
C SER A 108 4.96 4.52 -16.44
N THR A 109 5.19 5.48 -17.33
CA THR A 109 5.49 5.15 -18.73
C THR A 109 6.79 4.35 -18.75
N ARG A 110 6.63 3.04 -18.93
CA ARG A 110 7.68 2.14 -19.38
C ARG A 110 8.32 2.78 -20.62
N ALA A 111 9.53 3.28 -20.49
CA ALA A 111 10.39 3.55 -21.65
C ALA A 111 10.63 2.20 -22.32
N LEU A 112 9.88 1.94 -23.38
CA LEU A 112 10.14 0.85 -24.31
C LEU A 112 11.40 1.21 -25.10
N ARG A 113 12.50 0.53 -24.81
CA ARG A 113 13.48 0.10 -25.80
C ARG A 113 13.89 -1.33 -25.48
#